data_AF-A0AAJ5TXK7-F1
#
_entry.id   AF-A0AAJ5TXK7-F1
#
_cell.length_a   1.000
_cell.length_b   1.000
_cell.length_c   1.000
_cell.angle_alpha   90.00
_cell.angle_beta   90.00
_cell.angle_gamma   90.00
#
_symmetry.space_group_name_H-M   'P 1'
#
loop_
_entity.id
_entity.type
_entity.pdbx_description
1 polymer ?
#
loop_
_entity_poly.entity_id
_entity_poly.type
_entity_poly.pdbx_seq_one_letter_code
_entity_poly.pdbx_strand_id
1 'polypeptide(L)'
;MLIISLIFLTGYNNFIHVEKKLKINYFLNKNIIEKKIHNWKSFIKTSSYKYNVDDKLIKSVIYAESSGNPYAKSNSNAIGLMQIKPSSAGVEIYRLNGKKGQPSIQELYNPKINIDIGTAYISLLQKKNFLVSKTKI
;
A
#
# COMPACT_ATOMS: atom_id res chain seq x y z
N MET A 1 12.41 0.47 29.97
CA MET A 1 13.50 0.86 30.89
C MET A 1 14.92 0.54 30.40
N LEU A 2 15.15 -0.07 29.22
CA LEU A 2 16.51 -0.37 28.74
C LEU A 2 17.17 0.75 27.90
N ILE A 3 16.39 1.59 27.21
CA ILE A 3 16.94 2.63 26.31
C ILE A 3 17.59 3.79 27.09
N ILE A 4 17.06 4.12 28.29
CA ILE A 4 17.53 5.28 29.07
C ILE A 4 18.91 5.03 29.68
N SER A 5 19.26 3.78 30.02
CA SER A 5 20.57 3.41 30.60
C SER A 5 21.74 3.58 29.61
N LEU A 6 21.53 3.32 28.32
CA LEU A 6 22.57 3.41 27.29
C LEU A 6 22.97 4.87 26.95
N ILE A 7 22.07 5.83 27.19
CA ILE A 7 22.27 7.27 26.95
C ILE A 7 23.27 7.86 27.94
N PHE A 8 23.30 7.35 29.19
CA PHE A 8 24.24 7.82 30.21
C PHE A 8 25.68 7.32 29.99
N LEU A 9 25.88 6.16 29.35
CA LEU A 9 27.22 5.60 29.09
C LEU A 9 27.93 6.20 27.85
N THR A 10 27.18 6.75 26.89
CA THR A 10 27.70 7.10 25.55
C THR A 10 27.83 8.61 25.31
N GLY A 11 27.41 9.44 26.27
CA GLY A 11 27.49 10.89 26.21
C GLY A 11 26.35 11.55 25.40
N TYR A 12 25.78 12.63 25.94
CA TYR A 12 24.66 13.38 25.36
C TYR A 12 24.86 13.82 23.90
N ASN A 13 26.09 14.19 23.51
CA ASN A 13 26.42 14.62 22.15
C ASN A 13 26.26 13.50 21.11
N ASN A 14 26.60 12.25 21.46
CA ASN A 14 26.39 11.10 20.58
C ASN A 14 24.90 10.80 20.41
N PHE A 15 24.12 10.94 21.47
CA PHE A 15 22.66 10.77 21.42
C PHE A 15 21.99 11.79 20.50
N ILE A 16 22.31 13.09 20.64
CA ILE A 16 21.80 14.15 19.76
C ILE A 16 22.20 13.92 18.30
N HIS A 17 23.43 13.45 18.04
CA HIS A 17 23.88 13.12 16.68
C HIS A 17 23.10 11.94 16.08
N VAL A 18 22.84 10.90 16.87
CA VAL A 18 22.04 9.73 16.47
C VAL A 18 20.59 10.13 16.15
N GLU A 19 19.93 10.90 17.03
CA GLU A 19 18.55 11.37 16.77
C GLU A 19 18.46 12.21 15.50
N LYS A 20 19.42 13.12 15.27
CA LYS A 20 19.46 13.94 14.06
C LYS A 20 19.63 13.08 12.81
N LYS A 21 20.52 12.08 12.84
CA LYS A 21 20.74 11.13 11.73
C LYS A 21 19.50 10.29 11.45
N LEU A 22 18.82 9.79 12.49
CA LEU A 22 17.57 9.03 12.36
C LEU A 22 16.46 9.87 11.71
N LYS A 23 16.29 11.11 12.17
CA LYS A 23 15.31 12.05 11.61
C LYS A 23 15.58 12.34 10.14
N ILE A 24 16.85 12.60 9.77
CA ILE A 24 17.27 12.80 8.38
C ILE A 24 16.97 11.56 7.53
N ASN A 25 17.37 10.38 8.00
CA ASN A 25 17.16 9.12 7.26
C ASN A 25 15.66 8.84 7.03
N TYR A 26 14.82 9.11 8.03
CA TYR A 26 13.37 8.99 7.89
C TYR A 26 12.81 9.91 6.80
N PHE A 27 13.17 11.20 6.79
CA PHE A 27 12.71 12.14 5.77
C PHE A 27 13.21 11.78 4.37
N LEU A 28 14.48 11.39 4.23
CA LEU A 28 15.04 10.94 2.96
C LEU A 28 14.30 9.71 2.43
N ASN A 29 14.08 8.70 3.28
CA ASN A 29 13.36 7.49 2.90
C ASN A 29 11.92 7.79 2.48
N LYS A 30 11.22 8.61 3.26
CA LYS A 30 9.86 9.07 2.94
C LYS A 30 9.79 9.75 1.58
N ASN A 31 10.68 10.70 1.32
CA ASN A 31 10.72 11.42 0.03
C ASN A 31 10.99 10.48 -1.15
N ILE A 32 11.87 9.49 -0.97
CA ILE A 32 12.16 8.46 -1.99
C ILE A 32 10.90 7.64 -2.30
N ILE A 33 10.18 7.19 -1.28
CA ILE A 33 8.95 6.42 -1.45
C ILE A 33 7.87 7.26 -2.14
N GLU A 34 7.65 8.50 -1.69
CA GLU A 34 6.69 9.41 -2.29
C GLU A 34 6.99 9.66 -3.77
N LYS A 35 8.28 9.81 -4.13
CA LYS A 35 8.72 9.92 -5.53
C LYS A 35 8.40 8.66 -6.33
N LYS A 36 8.65 7.46 -5.78
CA LYS A 36 8.28 6.19 -6.42
C LYS A 36 6.77 6.11 -6.66
N ILE A 37 5.95 6.47 -5.67
CA ILE A 37 4.49 6.46 -5.78
C ILE A 37 4.01 7.49 -6.81
N HIS A 38 4.68 8.65 -6.92
CA HIS A 38 4.37 9.67 -7.91
C HIS A 38 4.48 9.16 -9.36
N ASN A 39 5.38 8.19 -9.63
CA ASN A 39 5.49 7.57 -10.96
C ASN A 39 4.19 6.87 -11.39
N TRP A 40 3.35 6.46 -10.43
CA TRP A 40 2.09 5.77 -10.68
C TRP A 40 0.87 6.71 -10.68
N LYS A 41 1.07 8.03 -10.59
CA LYS A 41 -0.02 9.02 -10.41
C LYS A 41 -1.15 8.91 -11.42
N SER A 42 -0.84 8.59 -12.68
CA SER A 42 -1.84 8.48 -13.74
C SER A 42 -2.77 7.28 -13.49
N PHE A 43 -2.20 6.12 -13.14
CA PHE A 43 -2.97 4.92 -12.84
C PHE A 43 -3.79 5.07 -11.55
N ILE A 44 -3.23 5.73 -10.54
CA ILE A 44 -3.93 6.06 -9.29
C ILE A 44 -5.14 6.94 -9.58
N LYS A 45 -4.95 8.04 -10.32
CA LYS A 45 -6.02 8.99 -10.65
C LYS A 45 -7.12 8.34 -11.48
N THR A 46 -6.77 7.55 -12.50
CA THR A 46 -7.75 6.81 -13.30
C THR A 46 -8.55 5.83 -12.46
N SER A 47 -7.91 5.07 -11.58
CA SER A 47 -8.59 4.08 -10.73
C SER A 47 -9.45 4.74 -9.65
N SER A 48 -8.96 5.84 -9.06
CA SER A 48 -9.71 6.69 -8.13
C SER A 48 -11.05 7.10 -8.71
N TYR A 49 -11.04 7.72 -9.89
CA TYR A 49 -12.27 8.14 -10.56
C TYR A 49 -13.18 6.96 -10.91
N LYS A 50 -12.62 5.88 -11.45
CA LYS A 50 -13.39 4.71 -11.88
C LYS A 50 -14.16 4.06 -10.73
N TYR A 51 -13.57 3.99 -9.54
CA TYR A 51 -14.13 3.26 -8.41
C TYR A 51 -14.63 4.15 -7.26
N ASN A 52 -14.55 5.47 -7.44
CA ASN A 52 -14.89 6.50 -6.44
C ASN A 52 -14.15 6.29 -5.11
N VAL A 53 -12.82 6.13 -5.18
CA VAL A 53 -11.93 5.93 -4.02
C VAL A 53 -10.90 7.05 -3.98
N ASP A 54 -10.75 7.73 -2.85
CA ASP A 54 -9.80 8.85 -2.69
C ASP A 54 -8.36 8.45 -3.11
N ASP A 55 -7.75 9.23 -4.00
CA ASP A 55 -6.38 9.12 -4.47
C ASP A 55 -5.38 8.98 -3.32
N LYS A 56 -5.59 9.73 -2.23
CA LYS A 56 -4.74 9.71 -1.04
C LYS A 56 -4.83 8.36 -0.35
N LEU A 57 -6.01 7.77 -0.25
CA LEU A 57 -6.17 6.43 0.31
C LEU A 57 -5.41 5.39 -0.52
N ILE A 58 -5.53 5.43 -1.85
CA ILE A 58 -4.78 4.53 -2.75
C ILE A 58 -3.26 4.71 -2.55
N LYS A 59 -2.77 5.95 -2.49
CA LYS A 59 -1.35 6.25 -2.22
C LYS A 59 -0.90 5.71 -0.86
N SER A 60 -1.69 5.90 0.19
CA SER A 60 -1.40 5.41 1.54
C SER A 60 -1.32 3.88 1.60
N VAL A 61 -2.22 3.18 0.89
CA VAL A 61 -2.15 1.72 0.77
C VAL A 61 -0.88 1.30 0.04
N ILE A 62 -0.56 1.89 -1.12
CA ILE A 62 0.69 1.55 -1.84
C ILE A 62 1.93 1.83 -0.98
N TYR A 63 1.93 2.92 -0.22
CA TYR A 63 3.00 3.26 0.72
C TYR A 63 3.18 2.15 1.76
N ALA A 64 2.10 1.77 2.45
CA ALA A 64 2.11 0.78 3.52
C ALA A 64 2.47 -0.63 3.02
N GLU A 65 1.94 -1.02 1.86
CA GLU A 65 2.02 -2.39 1.37
C GLU A 65 3.34 -2.71 0.64
N SER A 66 3.91 -1.73 -0.08
CA SER A 66 5.06 -1.99 -0.95
C SER A 66 6.12 -0.90 -0.97
N SER A 67 5.89 0.23 -0.29
CA SER A 67 6.74 1.41 -0.41
C SER A 67 6.95 1.84 -1.88
N GLY A 68 5.91 1.65 -2.70
CA GLY A 68 5.92 1.95 -4.13
C GLY A 68 6.72 0.99 -5.01
N ASN A 69 7.10 -0.19 -4.50
CA ASN A 69 7.81 -1.22 -5.27
C ASN A 69 6.84 -2.08 -6.10
N PRO A 70 6.84 -1.99 -7.45
CA PRO A 70 5.93 -2.79 -8.27
C PRO A 70 6.29 -4.28 -8.31
N TYR A 71 7.49 -4.66 -7.86
CA TYR A 71 7.95 -6.06 -7.81
C TYR A 71 7.87 -6.67 -6.41
N ALA A 72 7.19 -6.01 -5.47
CA ALA A 72 7.02 -6.55 -4.13
C ALA A 72 6.27 -7.89 -4.14
N LYS A 73 6.80 -8.87 -3.41
CA LYS A 73 6.16 -10.17 -3.18
C LYS A 73 6.29 -10.53 -1.71
N SER A 74 5.16 -10.76 -1.03
CA SER A 74 5.18 -11.25 0.36
C SER A 74 5.35 -12.77 0.43
N ASN A 75 5.72 -13.27 1.61
CA ASN A 75 5.77 -14.71 1.92
C ASN A 75 4.42 -15.41 1.71
N SER A 76 3.32 -14.67 1.77
CA SER A 76 1.96 -15.19 1.57
C SER A 76 1.44 -15.00 0.13
N ASN A 77 2.34 -14.75 -0.82
CA ASN A 77 2.06 -14.56 -2.25
C ASN A 77 1.14 -13.37 -2.59
N ALA A 78 1.22 -12.30 -1.80
CA ALA A 78 0.66 -11.01 -2.19
C ALA A 78 1.65 -10.29 -3.14
N ILE A 79 1.15 -9.72 -4.25
CA ILE A 79 1.97 -9.28 -5.38
C ILE A 79 1.77 -7.79 -5.67
N GLY A 80 2.85 -7.10 -5.99
CA GLY A 80 2.89 -5.77 -6.56
C GLY A 80 2.59 -4.63 -5.59
N LEU A 81 2.22 -3.48 -6.16
CA LEU A 81 2.11 -2.20 -5.46
C LEU A 81 1.13 -2.21 -4.29
N MET A 82 -0.03 -2.85 -4.47
CA MET A 82 -1.11 -2.94 -3.49
C MET A 82 -1.21 -4.32 -2.84
N GLN A 83 -0.17 -5.16 -2.98
CA GLN A 83 -0.08 -6.49 -2.37
C GLN A 83 -1.35 -7.33 -2.60
N ILE A 84 -1.70 -7.54 -3.87
CA ILE A 84 -2.87 -8.32 -4.26
C ILE A 84 -2.55 -9.81 -4.20
N LYS A 85 -3.37 -10.58 -3.49
CA LYS A 85 -3.33 -12.05 -3.55
C LYS A 85 -4.26 -12.54 -4.67
N PRO A 86 -3.75 -13.28 -5.67
CA PRO A 86 -4.57 -13.84 -6.75
C PRO A 86 -5.79 -14.62 -6.24
N SER A 87 -5.59 -15.48 -5.25
CA SER A 87 -6.60 -16.40 -4.73
C SER A 87 -7.66 -15.78 -3.81
N SER A 88 -7.59 -14.47 -3.55
CA SER A 88 -8.58 -13.76 -2.72
C SER A 88 -9.10 -12.50 -3.41
N ALA A 89 -8.47 -11.34 -3.19
CA ALA A 89 -8.87 -10.08 -3.82
C ALA A 89 -8.85 -10.18 -5.36
N GLY A 90 -7.86 -10.88 -5.93
CA GLY A 90 -7.74 -11.07 -7.38
C GLY A 90 -8.94 -11.80 -7.99
N VAL A 91 -9.26 -12.99 -7.49
CA VAL A 91 -10.40 -13.80 -7.97
C VAL A 91 -11.74 -13.09 -7.74
N GLU A 92 -11.91 -12.39 -6.62
CA GLU A 92 -13.16 -11.67 -6.33
C GLU A 92 -13.41 -10.55 -7.35
N ILE A 93 -12.38 -9.75 -7.68
CA ILE A 93 -12.49 -8.70 -8.68
C ILE A 93 -12.59 -9.27 -10.10
N TYR A 94 -11.90 -10.37 -10.42
CA TYR A 94 -12.05 -11.04 -11.72
C TYR A 94 -13.51 -11.46 -11.95
N ARG A 95 -14.11 -12.10 -10.95
CA ARG A 95 -15.52 -12.53 -11.00
C ARG A 95 -16.47 -11.34 -11.19
N LEU A 96 -16.27 -10.24 -10.46
CA LEU A 96 -17.10 -9.03 -10.61
C LEU A 96 -16.96 -8.38 -11.99
N ASN A 97 -15.81 -8.55 -12.64
CA ASN A 97 -15.55 -8.09 -14.01
C ASN A 97 -15.96 -9.12 -15.09
N GLY A 98 -16.71 -10.17 -14.73
CA GLY A 98 -17.16 -11.20 -15.67
C GLY A 98 -16.06 -12.13 -16.19
N LYS A 99 -14.87 -12.10 -15.59
CA LYS A 99 -13.74 -12.98 -15.94
C LYS A 99 -13.79 -14.28 -15.13
N LYS A 100 -13.34 -15.38 -15.75
CA LYS A 100 -13.11 -16.66 -15.06
C LYS A 100 -11.69 -16.70 -14.49
N GLY A 101 -11.51 -17.45 -13.40
CA GLY A 101 -10.20 -17.65 -12.77
C GLY A 101 -9.72 -16.44 -11.96
N GLN A 102 -8.40 -16.28 -11.88
CA GLN A 102 -7.73 -15.25 -11.08
C GLN A 102 -6.60 -14.61 -11.91
N PRO A 103 -6.14 -13.40 -11.56
CA PRO A 103 -5.00 -12.79 -12.23
C PRO A 103 -3.73 -13.63 -12.05
N SER A 104 -2.93 -13.73 -13.10
CA SER A 104 -1.59 -14.30 -13.01
C SER A 104 -0.65 -13.42 -12.20
N ILE A 105 0.46 -13.99 -11.72
CA ILE A 105 1.49 -13.25 -10.99
C ILE A 105 2.09 -12.15 -11.88
N GLN A 106 2.31 -12.45 -13.17
CA GLN A 106 2.85 -11.53 -14.16
C GLN A 106 1.92 -10.33 -14.38
N GLU A 107 0.61 -10.57 -14.49
CA GLU A 107 -0.38 -9.49 -14.56
C GLU A 107 -0.34 -8.60 -13.33
N LEU A 108 -0.17 -9.17 -12.13
CA LEU A 108 -0.12 -8.39 -10.88
C LEU A 108 1.17 -7.59 -10.68
N TYR A 109 2.25 -7.89 -11.41
CA TYR A 109 3.42 -7.00 -11.45
C TYR A 109 3.24 -5.78 -12.37
N ASN A 110 2.21 -5.77 -13.23
CA ASN A 110 1.87 -4.59 -14.01
C ASN A 110 1.22 -3.52 -13.11
N PRO A 111 1.83 -2.33 -12.94
CA PRO A 111 1.30 -1.30 -12.03
C PRO A 111 -0.13 -0.87 -12.33
N LYS A 112 -0.50 -0.76 -13.62
CA LYS A 112 -1.85 -0.36 -14.03
C LYS A 112 -2.89 -1.40 -13.61
N ILE A 113 -2.62 -2.68 -13.86
CA ILE A 113 -3.52 -3.78 -13.49
C ILE A 113 -3.60 -3.93 -11.98
N ASN A 114 -2.46 -3.87 -11.28
CA ASN A 114 -2.40 -4.02 -9.83
C ASN A 114 -3.19 -2.92 -9.10
N ILE A 115 -3.01 -1.66 -9.51
CA ILE A 115 -3.73 -0.52 -8.94
C ILE A 115 -5.22 -0.59 -9.26
N ASP A 116 -5.62 -0.97 -10.48
CA ASP A 116 -7.03 -1.10 -10.84
C ASP A 116 -7.73 -2.16 -9.97
N ILE A 117 -7.14 -3.35 -9.84
CA ILE A 117 -7.68 -4.44 -9.01
C ILE A 117 -7.72 -4.04 -7.53
N GLY A 118 -6.63 -3.49 -7.00
CA GLY A 118 -6.59 -3.07 -5.59
C GLY A 118 -7.60 -1.99 -5.25
N THR A 119 -7.78 -1.02 -6.15
CA THR A 119 -8.76 0.06 -5.96
C THR A 119 -10.19 -0.47 -6.07
N ALA A 120 -10.46 -1.37 -7.02
CA ALA A 120 -11.75 -2.06 -7.12
C ALA A 120 -12.10 -2.80 -5.83
N TYR A 121 -11.10 -3.46 -5.23
CA TYR A 121 -11.27 -4.20 -3.98
C TYR A 121 -11.58 -3.27 -2.79
N ILE A 122 -10.89 -2.14 -2.67
CA ILE A 122 -11.21 -1.12 -1.66
C ILE A 122 -12.67 -0.65 -1.80
N SER A 123 -13.10 -0.31 -3.02
CA SER A 123 -14.48 0.12 -3.29
C SER A 123 -15.51 -0.95 -2.91
N LEU A 124 -15.21 -2.22 -3.18
CA LEU A 124 -16.04 -3.35 -2.77
C LEU A 124 -16.17 -3.45 -1.25
N LEU A 125 -15.06 -3.33 -0.51
CA LEU A 125 -15.06 -3.35 0.95
C LEU A 125 -15.85 -2.18 1.54
N GLN A 126 -15.71 -0.97 1.00
CA GLN A 126 -16.49 0.20 1.41
C GLN A 126 -18.00 -0.03 1.24
N LYS A 127 -18.41 -0.60 0.10
CA LYS A 127 -19.81 -0.95 -0.17
C LYS A 127 -20.32 -2.00 0.81
N LYS A 128 -19.56 -3.08 1.06
CA LYS A 128 -19.93 -4.12 2.03
C LYS A 128 -20.12 -3.55 3.44
N ASN A 129 -19.20 -2.71 3.91
CA ASN A 129 -19.28 -2.08 5.23
C ASN A 129 -20.52 -1.19 5.37
N PHE A 130 -20.86 -0.43 4.34
CA PHE A 130 -22.07 0.41 4.32
C PHE A 130 -23.37 -0.40 4.35
N LEU A 131 -23.40 -1.57 3.72
CA LEU A 131 -24.58 -2.45 3.77
C LEU A 131 -24.76 -3.07 5.15
N VAL A 132 -23.66 -3.48 5.80
CA VAL A 132 -23.69 -4.05 7.16
C VAL A 132 -24.14 -3.01 8.20
N SER A 133 -23.81 -1.73 8.04
CA SER A 133 -24.29 -0.70 8.97
C SER A 133 -25.79 -0.40 8.82
N LYS A 134 -26.38 -0.64 7.65
CA LYS A 134 -27.82 -0.46 7.41
C LYS A 134 -28.70 -1.61 7.89
N THR A 135 -28.17 -2.83 7.97
CA THR A 135 -28.93 -4.02 8.42
C THR A 135 -28.94 -4.20 9.94
N LYS A 136 -28.23 -3.35 10.69
CA LYS A 136 -28.19 -3.33 12.16
C LYS A 136 -29.12 -2.28 12.79
N ILE A 137 -30.00 -1.64 12.00
CA ILE A 137 -31.00 -0.66 12.44
C ILE A 137 -32.38 -1.26 12.24
#